data_AF-A0A942LZG3-F1
#
_entry.id   AF-A0A942LZG3-F1
#
_cell.length_a   1.000
_cell.length_b   1.000
_cell.length_c   1.000
_cell.angle_alpha   90.00
_cell.angle_beta   90.00
_cell.angle_gamma   90.00
#
_symmetry.space_group_name_H-M   'P 1'
#
loop_
_entity.id
_entity.type
_entity.pdbx_description
1 polymer ?
#
loop_
_entity_poly.entity_id
_entity_poly.type
_entity_poly.pdbx_seq_one_letter_code
_entity_poly.pdbx_strand_id
1 'polypeptide(L)'
;MPKILYHAMRYSIFNGGKRIRPILCMMAYDATKRQKSKFKSQNYEEILPFACGLEMIHTFSLIQDDLPCMDDDDLRRGKPSLHKQYNEAVALLTADVLFAKAFDLFAQAPVTDQIKVRTIAELADICGVNGLAAGQMMDILYQNKKLKTKNQKLIDQKKTAKLIAGSMKIGAIVAGAPQKTIKDIEKASINLGLLFQITDDILDKAQDSKVKSQKFMAEKYARSTILNFKKIGGNFSDFITLTNAILNRNA
;
A
#
# COMPACT_ATOMS: atom_id res chain seq x y z
N MET A 1 -8.04 2.44 -26.89
CA MET A 1 -8.59 1.60 -25.80
C MET A 1 -10.10 1.59 -25.89
N PRO A 2 -10.79 0.44 -25.70
CA PRO A 2 -12.25 0.38 -25.66
C PRO A 2 -12.84 1.32 -24.60
N LYS A 3 -13.95 2.01 -24.93
CA LYS A 3 -14.57 3.01 -24.02
C LYS A 3 -14.97 2.41 -22.67
N ILE A 4 -15.51 1.19 -22.67
CA ILE A 4 -15.94 0.50 -21.44
C ILE A 4 -14.77 0.32 -20.45
N LEU A 5 -13.60 -0.04 -20.96
CA LEU A 5 -12.39 -0.24 -20.15
C LEU A 5 -11.88 1.09 -19.59
N TYR A 6 -11.91 2.16 -20.38
CA TYR A 6 -11.61 3.52 -19.92
C TYR A 6 -12.53 3.94 -18.75
N HIS A 7 -13.84 3.73 -18.90
CA HIS A 7 -14.82 4.08 -17.87
C HIS A 7 -14.67 3.22 -16.62
N ALA A 8 -14.41 1.91 -16.76
CA ALA A 8 -14.17 1.00 -15.65
C ALA A 8 -12.93 1.38 -14.84
N MET A 9 -11.79 1.67 -15.50
CA MET A 9 -10.58 2.16 -14.81
C MET A 9 -10.85 3.42 -14.01
N ARG A 10 -11.54 4.40 -14.62
CA ARG A 10 -11.90 5.66 -13.96
C ARG A 10 -12.84 5.44 -12.79
N TYR A 11 -13.85 4.58 -12.97
CA TYR A 11 -14.77 4.22 -11.91
C TYR A 11 -13.99 3.69 -10.71
N SER A 12 -13.14 2.68 -10.88
CA SER A 12 -12.42 2.07 -9.76
C SER A 12 -11.43 3.02 -9.07
N ILE A 13 -10.66 3.81 -9.85
CA ILE A 13 -9.70 4.77 -9.27
C ILE A 13 -10.43 5.89 -8.53
N PHE A 14 -11.41 6.54 -9.16
CA PHE A 14 -12.04 7.75 -8.63
C PHE A 14 -13.21 7.48 -7.69
N ASN A 15 -13.54 6.21 -7.41
CA ASN A 15 -14.57 5.84 -6.45
C ASN A 15 -14.13 5.97 -4.97
N GLY A 16 -13.56 7.13 -4.61
CA GLY A 16 -13.08 7.42 -3.26
C GLY A 16 -11.80 6.65 -2.89
N GLY A 17 -11.52 6.55 -1.58
CA GLY A 17 -10.33 5.90 -1.01
C GLY A 17 -9.38 6.90 -0.33
N LYS A 18 -8.71 6.46 0.75
CA LYS A 18 -7.89 7.32 1.63
C LYS A 18 -6.55 7.76 0.98
N ARG A 19 -6.15 7.18 -0.16
CA ARG A 19 -4.88 7.46 -0.87
C ARG A 19 -3.63 7.36 0.00
N ILE A 20 -3.63 6.43 0.96
CA ILE A 20 -2.54 6.31 1.94
C ILE A 20 -1.21 5.95 1.28
N ARG A 21 -1.21 5.01 0.34
CA ARG A 21 0.01 4.52 -0.34
C ARG A 21 0.73 5.62 -1.14
N PRO A 22 0.05 6.37 -2.04
CA PRO A 22 0.69 7.50 -2.72
C PRO A 22 1.15 8.58 -1.74
N ILE A 23 0.36 8.90 -0.71
CA ILE A 23 0.75 9.88 0.32
C ILE A 23 2.04 9.44 1.03
N LEU A 24 2.12 8.18 1.49
CA LEU A 24 3.30 7.63 2.14
C LEU A 24 4.53 7.61 1.23
N CYS A 25 4.35 7.34 -0.06
CA CYS A 25 5.40 7.41 -1.07
C CYS A 25 5.98 8.83 -1.17
N MET A 26 5.10 9.83 -1.31
CA MET A 26 5.49 11.23 -1.40
C MET A 26 6.12 11.74 -0.09
N MET A 27 5.56 11.39 1.07
CA MET A 27 6.13 11.75 2.37
C MET A 27 7.55 11.17 2.54
N ALA A 28 7.78 9.93 2.10
CA ALA A 28 9.09 9.29 2.22
C ALA A 28 10.09 9.91 1.24
N TYR A 29 9.63 10.27 0.03
CA TYR A 29 10.40 11.05 -0.92
C TYR A 29 10.83 12.40 -0.30
N ASP A 30 9.89 13.17 0.24
CA ASP A 30 10.18 14.49 0.83
C ASP A 30 11.10 14.39 2.06
N ALA A 31 10.86 13.42 2.95
CA ALA A 31 11.67 13.24 4.16
C ALA A 31 13.13 12.87 3.86
N THR A 32 13.40 12.26 2.70
CA THR A 32 14.72 11.75 2.31
C THR A 32 15.39 12.54 1.19
N LYS A 33 14.65 13.39 0.48
CA LYS A 33 15.18 14.24 -0.57
C LYS A 33 16.22 15.18 0.03
N ARG A 34 17.48 15.03 -0.40
CA ARG A 34 18.52 15.99 -0.04
C ARG A 34 18.09 17.36 -0.57
N GLN A 35 18.00 18.37 0.29
CA GLN A 35 17.69 19.75 -0.12
C GLN A 35 18.77 20.26 -1.09
N LYS A 36 18.62 19.95 -2.38
CA LYS A 36 19.37 20.62 -3.43
C LYS A 36 18.65 21.95 -3.68
N SER A 37 19.10 22.98 -2.97
CA SER A 37 18.65 24.37 -3.01
C SER A 37 17.35 24.69 -2.24
N LYS A 38 17.46 25.59 -1.26
CA LYS A 38 16.36 26.25 -0.54
C LYS A 38 15.41 27.06 -1.43
N PHE A 39 15.68 27.16 -2.74
CA PHE A 39 14.97 28.03 -3.68
C PHE A 39 14.46 27.34 -4.96
N LYS A 40 14.43 26.01 -5.05
CA LYS A 40 13.73 25.34 -6.16
C LYS A 40 12.32 24.95 -5.73
N SER A 41 11.33 25.37 -6.51
CA SER A 41 9.97 24.84 -6.47
C SER A 41 10.00 23.32 -6.26
N GLN A 42 9.17 22.82 -5.35
CA GLN A 42 8.96 21.38 -5.17
C GLN A 42 8.30 20.82 -6.43
N ASN A 43 9.10 20.51 -7.43
CA ASN A 43 8.63 19.78 -8.59
C ASN A 43 8.46 18.31 -8.20
N TYR A 44 7.21 17.87 -8.13
CA TYR A 44 6.83 16.49 -7.81
C TYR A 44 6.73 15.60 -9.07
N GLU A 45 7.09 16.11 -10.26
CA GLU A 45 7.09 15.35 -11.52
C GLU A 45 7.88 14.04 -11.43
N GLU A 46 8.98 14.02 -10.66
CA GLU A 46 9.78 12.80 -10.45
C GLU A 46 9.03 11.71 -9.67
N ILE A 47 8.20 12.08 -8.70
CA ILE A 47 7.57 11.12 -7.76
C ILE A 47 6.13 10.78 -8.11
N LEU A 48 5.41 11.68 -8.79
CA LEU A 48 3.99 11.50 -9.13
C LEU A 48 3.70 10.21 -9.93
N PRO A 49 4.49 9.82 -10.95
CA PRO A 49 4.26 8.57 -11.67
C PRO A 49 4.32 7.34 -10.75
N PHE A 50 5.23 7.35 -9.78
CA PHE A 50 5.37 6.28 -8.80
C PHE A 50 4.19 6.24 -7.82
N ALA A 51 3.81 7.40 -7.28
CA ALA A 51 2.65 7.52 -6.39
C ALA A 51 1.36 7.07 -7.08
N CYS A 52 1.11 7.54 -8.30
CA CYS A 52 -0.05 7.14 -9.10
C CYS A 52 -0.02 5.64 -9.44
N GLY A 53 1.13 5.10 -9.85
CA GLY A 53 1.27 3.67 -10.15
C GLY A 53 1.00 2.81 -8.91
N LEU A 54 1.43 3.21 -7.72
CA LEU A 54 1.12 2.50 -6.47
C LEU A 54 -0.38 2.49 -6.14
N GLU A 55 -1.11 3.57 -6.43
CA GLU A 55 -2.56 3.59 -6.27
C GLU A 55 -3.26 2.72 -7.32
N MET A 56 -2.71 2.62 -8.54
CA MET A 56 -3.20 1.66 -9.55
C MET A 56 -2.95 0.22 -9.09
N ILE A 57 -1.77 -0.07 -8.51
CA ILE A 57 -1.45 -1.37 -7.90
C ILE A 57 -2.45 -1.71 -6.79
N HIS A 58 -2.70 -0.77 -5.89
CA HIS A 58 -3.69 -0.98 -4.85
C HIS A 58 -5.11 -1.17 -5.40
N THR A 59 -5.49 -0.40 -6.41
CA THR A 59 -6.85 -0.45 -6.97
C THR A 59 -7.09 -1.75 -7.74
N PHE A 60 -6.11 -2.25 -8.51
CA PHE A 60 -6.28 -3.56 -9.15
C PHE A 60 -6.45 -4.66 -8.11
N SER A 61 -5.66 -4.63 -7.01
CA SER A 61 -5.72 -5.70 -6.02
C SER A 61 -7.10 -5.76 -5.37
N LEU A 62 -7.72 -4.60 -5.11
CA LEU A 62 -9.09 -4.54 -4.62
C LEU A 62 -10.12 -5.06 -5.63
N ILE A 63 -9.96 -4.74 -6.93
CA ILE A 63 -10.87 -5.25 -7.96
C ILE A 63 -10.80 -6.78 -8.03
N GLN A 64 -9.60 -7.36 -7.95
CA GLN A 64 -9.43 -8.81 -7.94
C GLN A 64 -9.99 -9.44 -6.66
N ASP A 65 -9.72 -8.86 -5.50
CA ASP A 65 -10.28 -9.33 -4.22
C ASP A 65 -11.81 -9.37 -4.27
N ASP A 66 -12.46 -8.40 -4.92
CA ASP A 66 -13.91 -8.33 -5.05
C ASP A 66 -14.53 -9.40 -5.98
N LEU A 67 -13.74 -10.14 -6.79
CA LEU A 67 -14.31 -11.06 -7.79
C LEU A 67 -15.06 -12.25 -7.15
N PRO A 68 -16.03 -12.87 -7.86
CA PRO A 68 -16.79 -14.02 -7.35
C PRO A 68 -15.94 -15.22 -6.94
N CYS A 69 -14.77 -15.40 -7.56
CA CYS A 69 -13.84 -16.48 -7.22
C CYS A 69 -12.92 -16.16 -6.02
N MET A 70 -13.06 -14.97 -5.44
CA MET A 70 -12.23 -14.43 -4.35
C MET A 70 -13.11 -14.16 -3.12
N ASP A 71 -13.41 -12.90 -2.82
CA ASP A 71 -14.28 -12.54 -1.68
C ASP A 71 -15.77 -12.39 -2.07
N ASP A 72 -16.10 -12.33 -3.37
CA ASP A 72 -17.46 -12.13 -3.91
C ASP A 72 -18.19 -10.90 -3.30
N ASP A 73 -17.44 -9.84 -3.05
CA ASP A 73 -17.96 -8.61 -2.43
C ASP A 73 -18.82 -7.81 -3.43
N ASP A 74 -20.09 -7.56 -3.08
CA ASP A 74 -21.01 -6.76 -3.90
C ASP A 74 -20.66 -5.26 -3.92
N LEU A 75 -19.98 -4.77 -2.87
CA LEU A 75 -19.77 -3.37 -2.62
C LEU A 75 -18.31 -3.07 -2.29
N ARG A 76 -17.78 -1.99 -2.87
CA ARG A 76 -16.47 -1.43 -2.55
C ARG A 76 -16.58 0.08 -2.38
N ARG A 77 -16.14 0.58 -1.22
CA ARG A 77 -16.17 2.02 -0.87
C ARG A 77 -17.59 2.62 -0.99
N GLY A 78 -18.60 1.85 -0.60
CA GLY A 78 -20.01 2.27 -0.60
C GLY A 78 -20.69 2.31 -1.97
N LYS A 79 -20.06 1.75 -3.02
CA LYS A 79 -20.68 1.59 -4.35
C LYS A 79 -20.53 0.17 -4.87
N PRO A 80 -21.29 -0.25 -5.89
CA PRO A 80 -21.14 -1.57 -6.49
C PRO A 80 -19.68 -1.87 -6.86
N SER A 81 -19.22 -3.06 -6.50
CA SER A 81 -17.94 -3.58 -6.97
C SER A 81 -17.95 -3.69 -8.49
N LEU A 82 -16.77 -3.73 -9.11
CA LEU A 82 -16.69 -3.52 -10.56
C LEU A 82 -17.40 -4.63 -11.35
N HIS A 83 -17.39 -5.87 -10.83
CA HIS A 83 -18.06 -7.00 -11.46
C HIS A 83 -19.58 -6.94 -11.31
N LYS A 84 -20.11 -6.26 -10.27
CA LYS A 84 -21.55 -5.96 -10.12
C LYS A 84 -21.99 -4.75 -10.94
N GLN A 85 -21.13 -3.73 -11.05
CA GLN A 85 -21.41 -2.53 -11.85
C GLN A 85 -21.45 -2.83 -13.36
N TYR A 86 -20.62 -3.77 -13.82
CA TYR A 86 -20.53 -4.19 -15.21
C TYR A 86 -20.71 -5.71 -15.31
N ASN A 87 -19.61 -6.45 -15.38
CA ASN A 87 -19.56 -7.91 -15.34
C ASN A 87 -18.13 -8.37 -14.98
N GLU A 88 -17.97 -9.67 -14.78
CA GLU A 88 -16.69 -10.27 -14.39
C GLU A 88 -15.57 -10.03 -15.42
N ALA A 89 -15.87 -10.14 -16.72
CA ALA A 89 -14.88 -9.93 -17.78
C ALA A 89 -14.34 -8.49 -17.78
N VAL A 90 -15.19 -7.49 -17.57
CA VAL A 90 -14.78 -6.09 -17.45
C VAL A 90 -13.95 -5.88 -16.19
N ALA A 91 -14.33 -6.51 -15.07
CA ALA A 91 -13.59 -6.39 -13.82
C ALA A 91 -12.17 -6.97 -13.95
N LEU A 92 -12.06 -8.19 -14.47
CA LEU A 92 -10.78 -8.88 -14.71
C LEU A 92 -9.86 -8.04 -15.61
N LEU A 93 -10.33 -7.64 -16.79
CA LEU A 93 -9.53 -6.88 -17.74
C LEU A 93 -9.17 -5.48 -17.23
N THR A 94 -10.01 -4.88 -16.39
CA THR A 94 -9.68 -3.59 -15.75
C THR A 94 -8.56 -3.75 -14.74
N ALA A 95 -8.56 -4.83 -13.95
CA ALA A 95 -7.46 -5.13 -13.05
C ALA A 95 -6.15 -5.32 -13.83
N ASP A 96 -6.16 -6.10 -14.91
CA ASP A 96 -4.99 -6.33 -15.76
C ASP A 96 -4.40 -5.04 -16.33
N VAL A 97 -5.25 -4.15 -16.82
CA VAL A 97 -4.79 -2.86 -17.38
C VAL A 97 -4.27 -1.93 -16.30
N LEU A 98 -4.87 -1.88 -15.11
CA LEU A 98 -4.34 -1.08 -14.00
C LEU A 98 -2.98 -1.62 -13.53
N PHE A 99 -2.83 -2.94 -13.45
CA PHE A 99 -1.55 -3.58 -13.17
C PHE A 99 -0.49 -3.18 -14.18
N ALA A 100 -0.75 -3.37 -15.48
CA ALA A 100 0.19 -3.00 -16.55
C ALA A 100 0.49 -1.49 -16.58
N LYS A 101 -0.52 -0.65 -16.39
CA LYS A 101 -0.37 0.81 -16.44
C LYS A 101 0.50 1.35 -15.30
N ALA A 102 0.52 0.69 -14.15
CA ALA A 102 1.42 1.07 -13.06
C ALA A 102 2.89 0.94 -13.48
N PHE A 103 3.29 -0.16 -14.13
CA PHE A 103 4.65 -0.34 -14.65
C PHE A 103 4.97 0.67 -15.75
N ASP A 104 4.01 0.95 -16.62
CA ASP A 104 4.14 1.97 -17.66
C ASP A 104 4.44 3.37 -17.07
N LEU A 105 3.74 3.76 -15.99
CA LEU A 105 4.04 5.01 -15.29
C LEU A 105 5.44 5.02 -14.67
N PHE A 106 5.88 3.90 -14.08
CA PHE A 106 7.23 3.80 -13.51
C PHE A 106 8.30 3.92 -14.60
N ALA A 107 8.08 3.33 -15.78
CA ALA A 107 9.02 3.36 -16.90
C ALA A 107 9.09 4.74 -17.58
N GLN A 108 7.99 5.50 -17.60
CA GLN A 108 7.91 6.83 -18.18
C GLN A 108 8.32 7.96 -17.21
N ALA A 109 8.58 7.65 -15.93
CA ALA A 109 8.92 8.66 -14.93
C ALA A 109 10.17 9.47 -15.33
N PRO A 110 10.22 10.79 -15.07
CA PRO A 110 11.34 11.66 -15.47
C PRO A 110 12.53 11.54 -14.49
N VAL A 111 13.04 10.32 -14.32
CA VAL A 111 14.19 9.97 -13.47
C VAL A 111 15.18 9.11 -14.25
N THR A 112 16.35 8.84 -13.66
CA THR A 112 17.37 8.00 -14.33
C THR A 112 16.88 6.57 -14.52
N ASP A 113 17.35 5.89 -15.57
CA ASP A 113 16.98 4.50 -15.85
C ASP A 113 17.36 3.55 -14.71
N GLN A 114 18.44 3.84 -13.98
CA GLN A 114 18.81 3.11 -12.77
C GLN A 114 17.71 3.18 -11.69
N ILE A 115 17.09 4.34 -11.49
CA ILE A 115 15.97 4.49 -10.54
C ILE A 115 14.73 3.77 -11.09
N LYS A 116 14.43 3.89 -12.39
CA LYS A 116 13.30 3.18 -13.01
C LYS A 116 13.41 1.67 -12.86
N VAL A 117 14.54 1.07 -13.26
CA VAL A 117 14.77 -0.38 -13.15
C VAL A 117 14.66 -0.83 -11.70
N ARG A 118 15.28 -0.10 -10.78
CA ARG A 118 15.25 -0.44 -9.35
C ARG A 118 13.84 -0.39 -8.76
N THR A 119 13.06 0.63 -9.08
CA THR A 119 11.68 0.79 -8.59
C THR A 119 10.71 -0.18 -9.25
N ILE A 120 10.91 -0.52 -10.53
CA ILE A 120 10.16 -1.56 -11.24
C ILE A 120 10.43 -2.94 -10.61
N ALA A 121 11.70 -3.26 -10.31
CA ALA A 121 12.06 -4.50 -9.63
C ALA A 121 11.41 -4.59 -8.24
N GLU A 122 11.37 -3.47 -7.51
CA GLU A 122 10.66 -3.39 -6.23
C GLU A 122 9.15 -3.61 -6.40
N LEU A 123 8.52 -2.97 -7.39
CA LEU A 123 7.10 -3.14 -7.68
C LEU A 123 6.76 -4.59 -8.05
N ALA A 124 7.62 -5.24 -8.83
CA ALA A 124 7.47 -6.65 -9.20
C ALA A 124 7.55 -7.57 -7.96
N ASP A 125 8.49 -7.34 -7.04
CA ASP A 125 8.57 -8.12 -5.79
C ASP A 125 7.38 -7.87 -4.86
N ILE A 126 6.87 -6.63 -4.80
CA ILE A 126 5.65 -6.28 -4.07
C ILE A 126 4.44 -7.03 -4.61
N CYS A 127 4.28 -7.13 -5.93
CA CYS A 127 3.10 -7.74 -6.52
C CYS A 127 3.17 -9.27 -6.62
N GLY A 128 4.38 -9.82 -6.82
CA GLY A 128 4.60 -11.20 -7.19
C GLY A 128 4.62 -12.21 -6.04
N VAL A 129 5.40 -13.28 -6.23
CA VAL A 129 5.46 -14.49 -5.38
C VAL A 129 5.85 -14.24 -3.92
N ASN A 130 6.49 -13.11 -3.65
CA ASN A 130 6.88 -12.74 -2.30
C ASN A 130 5.90 -11.76 -1.64
N GLY A 131 4.88 -11.29 -2.35
CA GLY A 131 4.04 -10.18 -1.95
C GLY A 131 2.55 -10.41 -2.13
N LEU A 132 1.86 -9.44 -2.75
CA LEU A 132 0.39 -9.36 -2.78
C LEU A 132 -0.25 -10.66 -3.23
N ALA A 133 0.14 -11.20 -4.40
CA ALA A 133 -0.45 -12.43 -4.93
C ALA A 133 -0.27 -13.62 -3.98
N ALA A 134 0.91 -13.76 -3.37
CA ALA A 134 1.16 -14.83 -2.39
C ALA A 134 0.38 -14.63 -1.09
N GLY A 135 0.26 -13.38 -0.61
CA GLY A 135 -0.56 -13.05 0.56
C GLY A 135 -2.03 -13.38 0.32
N GLN A 136 -2.54 -13.05 -0.87
CA GLN A 136 -3.92 -13.32 -1.26
C GLN A 136 -4.19 -14.82 -1.39
N MET A 137 -3.30 -15.56 -2.06
CA MET A 137 -3.43 -17.02 -2.17
C MET A 137 -3.36 -17.70 -0.79
N MET A 138 -2.47 -17.26 0.09
CA MET A 138 -2.43 -17.76 1.46
C MET A 138 -3.73 -17.47 2.22
N ASP A 139 -4.33 -16.30 2.03
CA ASP A 139 -5.61 -15.94 2.66
C ASP A 139 -6.73 -16.91 2.25
N ILE A 140 -6.80 -17.23 0.95
CA ILE A 140 -7.75 -18.20 0.38
C ILE A 140 -7.49 -19.61 0.93
N LEU A 141 -6.25 -20.10 0.82
CA LEU A 141 -5.87 -21.44 1.28
C LEU A 141 -6.12 -21.65 2.78
N TYR A 142 -5.99 -20.57 3.57
CA TYR A 142 -6.16 -20.62 5.02
C TYR A 142 -7.53 -20.10 5.48
N GLN A 143 -8.56 -20.04 4.63
CA GLN A 143 -9.93 -19.67 5.04
C GLN A 143 -10.48 -20.54 6.21
N ASN A 144 -9.89 -21.72 6.46
CA ASN A 144 -10.10 -22.46 7.72
C ASN A 144 -9.53 -21.70 8.94
N LYS A 145 -10.43 -21.27 9.85
CA LYS A 145 -10.14 -20.43 11.03
C LYS A 145 -8.94 -20.88 11.88
N LYS A 146 -8.63 -22.18 11.99
CA LYS A 146 -7.49 -22.66 12.79
C LYS A 146 -6.13 -22.49 12.11
N LEU A 147 -6.07 -22.57 10.78
CA LEU A 147 -4.83 -22.38 10.02
C LEU A 147 -4.56 -20.89 9.81
N LYS A 148 -5.62 -20.10 9.63
CA LYS A 148 -5.55 -18.63 9.53
C LYS A 148 -4.84 -18.01 10.73
N THR A 149 -5.18 -18.39 11.96
CA THR A 149 -4.61 -17.77 13.18
C THR A 149 -3.09 -17.96 13.32
N LYS A 150 -2.53 -19.08 12.86
CA LYS A 150 -1.07 -19.33 12.90
C LYS A 150 -0.32 -18.50 11.86
N ASN A 151 -0.93 -18.28 10.70
CA ASN A 151 -0.32 -17.62 9.55
C ASN A 151 -0.77 -16.17 9.36
N GLN A 152 -1.68 -15.65 10.20
CA GLN A 152 -2.33 -14.35 10.02
C GLN A 152 -1.30 -13.23 9.85
N LYS A 153 -0.29 -13.19 10.72
CA LYS A 153 0.77 -12.17 10.61
C LYS A 153 1.49 -12.22 9.27
N LEU A 154 1.75 -13.40 8.72
CA LEU A 154 2.43 -13.54 7.44
C LEU A 154 1.52 -13.14 6.26
N ILE A 155 0.23 -13.46 6.36
CA ILE A 155 -0.81 -12.97 5.41
C ILE A 155 -0.84 -11.44 5.44
N ASP A 156 -1.01 -10.83 6.62
CA ASP A 156 -1.08 -9.36 6.78
C ASP A 156 0.20 -8.68 6.30
N GLN A 157 1.35 -9.29 6.56
CA GLN A 157 2.64 -8.81 6.06
C GLN A 157 2.66 -8.75 4.53
N LYS A 158 2.16 -9.79 3.85
CA LYS A 158 2.19 -9.89 2.38
C LYS A 158 1.08 -9.09 1.70
N LYS A 159 -0.17 -9.21 2.17
CA LYS A 159 -1.37 -8.59 1.59
C LYS A 159 -1.42 -7.08 1.83
N THR A 160 -0.99 -6.62 3.02
CA THR A 160 -1.14 -5.21 3.42
C THR A 160 0.20 -4.52 3.64
N ALA A 161 1.04 -5.05 4.53
CA ALA A 161 2.22 -4.32 4.98
C ALA A 161 3.28 -4.14 3.90
N LYS A 162 3.43 -5.12 2.99
CA LYS A 162 4.45 -5.08 1.94
C LYS A 162 4.21 -3.95 0.94
N LEU A 163 2.97 -3.71 0.52
CA LEU A 163 2.67 -2.59 -0.39
C LEU A 163 2.84 -1.23 0.31
N ILE A 164 2.50 -1.12 1.60
CA ILE A 164 2.76 0.08 2.41
C ILE A 164 4.27 0.35 2.52
N ALA A 165 5.05 -0.67 2.90
CA ALA A 165 6.50 -0.57 3.03
C ALA A 165 7.18 -0.28 1.70
N GLY A 166 6.74 -0.97 0.65
CA GLY A 166 7.16 -0.75 -0.73
C GLY A 166 6.91 0.68 -1.20
N SER A 167 5.75 1.26 -0.88
CA SER A 167 5.42 2.64 -1.23
C SER A 167 6.43 3.64 -0.66
N MET A 168 6.76 3.51 0.63
CA MET A 168 7.74 4.37 1.31
C MET A 168 9.17 4.12 0.79
N LYS A 169 9.52 2.85 0.57
CA LYS A 169 10.82 2.45 0.02
C LYS A 169 11.05 3.01 -1.38
N ILE A 170 10.04 2.95 -2.26
CA ILE A 170 10.08 3.56 -3.60
C ILE A 170 10.30 5.07 -3.50
N GLY A 171 9.57 5.76 -2.61
CA GLY A 171 9.79 7.19 -2.37
C GLY A 171 11.24 7.53 -1.99
N ALA A 172 11.81 6.76 -1.07
CA ALA A 172 13.20 6.94 -0.65
C ALA A 172 14.23 6.59 -1.75
N ILE A 173 13.94 5.60 -2.60
CA ILE A 173 14.77 5.26 -3.77
C ILE A 173 14.80 6.42 -4.75
N VAL A 174 13.62 6.96 -5.09
CA VAL A 174 13.48 8.07 -6.05
C VAL A 174 14.16 9.34 -5.53
N ALA A 175 14.11 9.58 -4.22
CA ALA A 175 14.81 10.69 -3.57
C ALA A 175 16.35 10.53 -3.54
N GLY A 176 16.89 9.38 -3.95
CA GLY A 176 18.32 9.10 -3.89
C GLY A 176 18.86 8.86 -2.47
N ALA A 177 18.03 8.33 -1.57
CA ALA A 177 18.43 8.06 -0.20
C ALA A 177 19.54 6.99 -0.12
N PRO A 178 20.44 7.05 0.87
CA PRO A 178 21.42 6.00 1.11
C PRO A 178 20.77 4.64 1.38
N GLN A 179 21.43 3.55 0.96
CA GLN A 179 20.90 2.20 1.13
C GLN A 179 20.54 1.84 2.58
N LYS A 180 21.31 2.35 3.55
CA LYS A 180 21.02 2.19 4.98
C LYS A 180 19.67 2.80 5.35
N THR A 181 19.44 4.06 4.97
CA THR A 181 18.18 4.78 5.18
C THR A 181 17.00 4.05 4.54
N ILE A 182 17.17 3.56 3.30
CA ILE A 182 16.13 2.80 2.60
C ILE A 182 15.73 1.53 3.39
N LYS A 183 16.71 0.77 3.90
CA LYS A 183 16.47 -0.42 4.72
C LYS A 183 15.80 -0.09 6.05
N ASP A 184 16.18 1.02 6.68
CA ASP A 184 15.59 1.44 7.95
C ASP A 184 14.13 1.90 7.78
N ILE A 185 13.84 2.61 6.68
CA ILE A 185 12.47 2.97 6.28
C ILE A 185 11.63 1.72 6.04
N GLU A 186 12.13 0.75 5.27
CA GLU A 186 11.42 -0.50 4.99
C GLU A 186 11.03 -1.22 6.28
N LYS A 187 11.97 -1.37 7.24
CA LYS A 187 11.71 -1.97 8.54
C LYS A 187 10.64 -1.23 9.35
N ALA A 188 10.71 0.10 9.40
CA ALA A 188 9.71 0.91 10.09
C ALA A 188 8.33 0.79 9.44
N SER A 189 8.29 0.75 8.12
CA SER A 189 7.06 0.77 7.32
C SER A 189 6.32 -0.57 7.33
N ILE A 190 7.03 -1.69 7.49
CA ILE A 190 6.39 -3.01 7.72
C ILE A 190 5.56 -2.98 9.01
N ASN A 191 6.11 -2.42 10.09
CA ASN A 191 5.38 -2.29 11.36
C ASN A 191 4.21 -1.32 11.23
N LEU A 192 4.37 -0.22 10.48
CA LEU A 192 3.29 0.71 10.18
C LEU A 192 2.14 0.02 9.41
N GLY A 193 2.46 -0.82 8.42
CA GLY A 193 1.46 -1.55 7.67
C GLY A 193 0.72 -2.62 8.48
N LEU A 194 1.43 -3.30 9.39
CA LEU A 194 0.80 -4.22 10.36
C LEU A 194 -0.09 -3.51 11.37
N LEU A 195 0.35 -2.34 11.86
CA LEU A 195 -0.48 -1.48 12.68
C LEU A 195 -1.77 -1.13 11.93
N PHE A 196 -1.65 -0.67 10.67
CA PHE A 196 -2.79 -0.29 9.84
C PHE A 196 -3.81 -1.43 9.68
N GLN A 197 -3.36 -2.66 9.42
CA GLN A 197 -4.25 -3.82 9.32
C GLN A 197 -4.98 -4.09 10.65
N ILE A 198 -4.25 -4.10 11.77
CA ILE A 198 -4.85 -4.36 13.08
C ILE A 198 -5.86 -3.28 13.46
N THR A 199 -5.60 -2.02 13.11
CA THR A 199 -6.54 -0.93 13.38
C THR A 199 -7.81 -1.06 12.54
N ASP A 200 -7.70 -1.41 11.27
CA ASP A 200 -8.88 -1.65 10.41
C ASP A 200 -9.69 -2.87 10.95
N ASP A 201 -9.03 -3.96 11.33
CA ASP A 201 -9.66 -5.13 11.94
C ASP A 201 -10.42 -4.83 13.25
N ILE A 202 -9.92 -3.90 14.07
CA ILE A 202 -10.57 -3.47 15.32
C ILE A 202 -11.83 -2.67 15.02
N LEU A 203 -11.75 -1.75 14.05
CA LEU A 203 -12.88 -0.91 13.63
C LEU A 203 -14.04 -1.78 13.09
N ASP A 204 -13.71 -2.85 12.38
CA ASP A 204 -14.71 -3.76 11.82
C ASP A 204 -15.37 -4.70 12.86
N LYS A 205 -14.77 -4.87 14.06
CA LYS A 205 -15.18 -5.89 15.05
C LYS A 205 -15.43 -5.34 16.46
N ALA A 206 -15.92 -4.11 16.57
CA ALA A 206 -16.01 -3.32 17.80
C ALA A 206 -16.70 -3.96 19.03
N GLN A 207 -17.24 -5.19 18.97
CA GLN A 207 -17.95 -5.86 20.06
C GLN A 207 -17.34 -7.20 20.55
N ASP A 208 -16.16 -7.62 20.08
CA ASP A 208 -15.62 -8.96 20.40
C ASP A 208 -14.46 -8.97 21.43
N SER A 209 -14.35 -10.04 22.23
CA SER A 209 -13.31 -10.25 23.25
C SER A 209 -11.87 -10.22 22.69
N LYS A 210 -11.71 -10.43 21.38
CA LYS A 210 -10.45 -10.34 20.63
C LYS A 210 -9.91 -8.91 20.50
N VAL A 211 -10.74 -7.88 20.72
CA VAL A 211 -10.35 -6.48 20.60
C VAL A 211 -9.22 -6.13 21.57
N LYS A 212 -9.20 -6.72 22.78
CA LYS A 212 -8.17 -6.41 23.79
C LYS A 212 -6.76 -6.87 23.38
N SER A 213 -6.64 -8.06 22.80
CA SER A 213 -5.34 -8.57 22.33
C SER A 213 -4.86 -7.84 21.08
N GLN A 214 -5.78 -7.46 20.18
CA GLN A 214 -5.49 -6.62 19.02
C GLN A 214 -5.00 -5.23 19.43
N LYS A 215 -5.63 -4.59 20.42
CA LYS A 215 -5.16 -3.29 20.97
C LYS A 215 -3.74 -3.35 21.50
N PHE A 216 -3.39 -4.38 22.28
CA PHE A 216 -2.02 -4.57 22.77
C PHE A 216 -1.00 -4.72 21.64
N MET A 217 -1.35 -5.49 20.60
CA MET A 217 -0.50 -5.65 19.42
C MET A 217 -0.34 -4.35 18.63
N ALA A 218 -1.42 -3.57 18.45
CA ALA A 218 -1.39 -2.26 17.83
C ALA A 218 -0.43 -1.32 18.57
N GLU A 219 -0.52 -1.21 19.90
CA GLU A 219 0.40 -0.40 20.71
C GLU A 219 1.87 -0.84 20.54
N LYS A 220 2.11 -2.15 20.52
CA LYS A 220 3.46 -2.70 20.32
C LYS A 220 4.04 -2.30 18.96
N TYR A 221 3.27 -2.44 17.88
CA TYR A 221 3.72 -2.02 16.55
C TYR A 221 3.91 -0.50 16.48
N ALA A 222 3.00 0.30 17.03
CA ALA A 222 3.12 1.75 17.08
C ALA A 222 4.41 2.20 17.78
N ARG A 223 4.69 1.68 18.99
CA ARG A 223 5.93 1.98 19.72
C ARG A 223 7.18 1.64 18.91
N SER A 224 7.20 0.47 18.28
CA SER A 224 8.33 0.04 17.45
C SER A 224 8.51 0.92 16.21
N THR A 225 7.42 1.26 15.52
CA THR A 225 7.41 2.15 14.35
C THR A 225 7.95 3.53 14.72
N ILE A 226 7.46 4.13 15.81
CA ILE A 226 7.90 5.44 16.30
C ILE A 226 9.39 5.42 16.64
N LEU A 227 9.86 4.39 17.36
CA LEU A 227 11.27 4.25 17.71
C LEU A 227 12.15 4.15 16.46
N ASN A 228 11.70 3.41 15.45
CA ASN A 228 12.45 3.25 14.21
C ASN A 228 12.51 4.57 13.42
N PHE A 229 11.40 5.31 13.29
CA PHE A 229 11.42 6.62 12.62
C PHE A 229 12.28 7.65 13.36
N LYS A 230 12.24 7.67 14.70
CA LYS A 230 13.13 8.53 15.51
C LYS A 230 14.61 8.24 15.25
N LYS A 231 14.98 6.97 15.04
CA LYS A 231 16.37 6.55 14.74
C LYS A 231 16.83 6.99 13.34
N ILE A 232 15.92 7.17 12.39
CA ILE A 232 16.26 7.59 11.03
C ILE A 232 16.61 9.09 11.00
N GLY A 233 15.87 9.93 11.73
CA GLY A 233 16.19 11.35 11.90
C GLY A 233 14.98 12.28 11.98
N GLY A 234 15.24 13.58 12.17
CA GLY A 234 14.22 14.61 12.46
C GLY A 234 13.17 14.84 11.35
N ASN A 235 13.49 14.52 10.09
CA ASN A 235 12.56 14.67 8.96
C ASN A 235 11.41 13.66 8.95
N PHE A 236 11.35 12.74 9.93
CA PHE A 236 10.30 11.73 10.04
C PHE A 236 9.26 12.03 11.13
N SER A 237 9.19 13.26 11.64
CA SER A 237 8.19 13.68 12.63
C SER A 237 6.76 13.40 12.18
N ASP A 238 6.45 13.64 10.91
CA ASP A 238 5.10 13.47 10.38
C ASP A 238 4.68 12.00 10.33
N PHE A 239 5.63 11.07 10.18
CA PHE A 239 5.38 9.65 10.29
C PHE A 239 5.08 9.22 11.73
N ILE A 240 5.67 9.88 12.72
CA ILE A 240 5.34 9.67 14.13
C ILE A 240 3.92 10.16 14.41
N THR A 241 3.57 11.35 13.94
CA THR A 241 2.20 11.91 14.03
C THR A 241 1.19 10.98 13.37
N LEU A 242 1.47 10.51 12.16
CA LEU A 242 0.63 9.54 11.46
C LEU A 242 0.48 8.23 12.22
N THR A 243 1.57 7.70 12.78
CA THR A 243 1.54 6.45 13.56
C THR A 243 0.62 6.60 14.78
N ASN A 244 0.70 7.72 15.48
CA ASN A 244 -0.19 8.02 16.61
C ASN A 244 -1.65 8.19 16.14
N ALA A 245 -1.88 8.87 15.02
CA ALA A 245 -3.22 9.03 14.47
C ALA A 245 -3.87 7.69 14.08
N ILE A 246 -3.10 6.77 13.50
CA ILE A 246 -3.58 5.42 13.18
C ILE A 246 -3.93 4.67 14.47
N LEU A 247 -3.05 4.68 15.48
CA LEU A 247 -3.30 4.03 16.76
C LEU A 247 -4.56 4.57 17.47
N ASN A 248 -4.72 5.89 17.49
CA ASN A 248 -5.77 6.58 18.24
C ASN A 248 -7.13 6.57 17.56
N ARG A 249 -7.22 6.22 16.26
CA ARG A 249 -8.51 5.96 15.60
C ARG A 249 -9.24 4.71 16.15
N ASN A 250 -8.68 4.03 17.15
CA ASN A 250 -9.27 2.86 17.84
C ASN A 250 -9.73 3.12 19.29
N ALA A 251 -9.69 4.38 19.76
CA ALA A 251 -10.13 4.78 21.10
C ALA A 251 -11.50 5.44 21.04
#